data_AF-A0A7V6BZU9-F1
#
_entry.id   AF-A0A7V6BZU9-F1
#
_cell.length_a   1.000
_cell.length_b   1.000
_cell.length_c   1.000
_cell.angle_alpha   90.00
_cell.angle_beta   90.00
_cell.angle_gamma   90.00
#
_symmetry.space_group_name_H-M   'P 1'
#
loop_
_entity.id
_entity.type
_entity.pdbx_description
1 polymer ?
#
loop_
_entity_poly.entity_id
_entity_poly.type
_entity_poly.pdbx_seq_one_letter_code
_entity_poly.pdbx_strand_id
1 'polypeptide(L)'
;IVFNPSATVAGLSEYLWKLEQPAHAVANGYYVGAINRVGHEQPWDIGEFYGQSYFVDPRGQFVAMGSRDKDELIVADLNMDTIKEVRDLWQFYRDRRPDMYDELIEF
;
A
#
# COMPACT_ATOMS: atom_id res chain seq x y z
N ILE A 1 -3.80 -7.51 -7.49
CA ILE A 1 -2.76 -6.55 -7.06
C ILE A 1 -3.35 -5.16 -7.17
N VAL A 2 -3.14 -4.28 -6.19
CA VAL A 2 -3.55 -2.87 -6.23
C VAL A 2 -2.31 -2.00 -6.23
N PHE A 3 -2.24 -1.03 -7.13
CA PHE A 3 -1.14 -0.06 -7.18
C PHE A 3 -1.60 1.27 -6.59
N ASN A 4 -0.76 1.87 -5.74
CA ASN A 4 -0.99 3.15 -5.10
C ASN A 4 0.15 4.13 -5.46
N PRO A 5 0.05 4.86 -6.59
CA PRO A 5 0.99 5.92 -6.92
C PRO A 5 0.68 7.18 -6.12
N SER A 6 1.70 7.70 -5.44
CA SER A 6 1.59 8.79 -4.47
C SER A 6 2.75 9.78 -4.59
N ALA A 7 2.53 10.99 -4.07
CA ALA A 7 3.53 12.03 -3.93
C ALA A 7 3.32 12.72 -2.58
N THR A 8 3.94 12.19 -1.54
CA THR A 8 3.80 12.67 -0.16
C THR A 8 5.16 12.94 0.46
N VAL A 9 5.25 13.99 1.27
CA VAL A 9 6.48 14.46 1.90
C VAL A 9 6.62 13.95 3.33
N ALA A 10 7.85 14.01 3.85
CA ALA A 10 8.21 13.52 5.18
C ALA A 10 7.43 14.21 6.31
N GLY A 11 7.33 13.53 7.45
CA GLY A 11 6.53 13.97 8.61
C GLY A 11 5.61 12.85 9.08
N LEU A 12 4.39 13.17 9.51
CA LEU A 12 3.39 12.18 9.92
C LEU A 12 3.07 11.18 8.78
N SER A 13 3.08 11.67 7.53
CA SER A 13 2.78 10.84 6.36
C SER A 13 3.74 9.68 6.18
N GLU A 14 5.03 9.82 6.52
CA GLU A 14 6.02 8.75 6.34
C GLU A 14 5.76 7.56 7.29
N TYR A 15 5.24 7.83 8.49
CA TYR A 15 4.78 6.78 9.40
C TYR A 15 3.51 6.09 8.86
N LEU A 16 2.49 6.89 8.49
CA LEU A 16 1.22 6.37 7.99
C LEU A 16 1.40 5.55 6.71
N TRP A 17 2.36 5.91 5.88
CA TRP A 17 2.73 5.16 4.68
C TRP A 17 2.99 3.70 4.96
N LYS A 18 3.71 3.36 6.04
CA LYS A 18 4.02 1.98 6.41
C LYS A 18 2.91 1.28 7.20
N LEU A 19 1.80 1.97 7.46
CA LEU A 19 0.66 1.44 8.21
C LEU A 19 -0.55 1.20 7.30
N GLU A 20 -0.94 2.20 6.51
CA GLU A 20 -2.17 2.17 5.73
C GLU A 20 -2.12 1.11 4.63
N GLN A 21 -1.04 1.06 3.84
CA GLN A 21 -0.97 0.13 2.71
C GLN A 21 -0.92 -1.34 3.15
N PRO A 22 -0.13 -1.72 4.18
CA PRO A 22 -0.21 -3.08 4.74
C PRO A 22 -1.58 -3.41 5.34
N ALA A 23 -2.21 -2.46 6.03
CA ALA A 23 -3.56 -2.66 6.55
C ALA A 23 -4.56 -2.92 5.41
N HIS A 24 -4.48 -2.17 4.31
CA HIS A 24 -5.30 -2.40 3.11
C HIS A 24 -5.04 -3.75 2.47
N ALA A 25 -3.77 -4.18 2.40
CA ALA A 25 -3.38 -5.49 1.87
C ALA A 25 -4.02 -6.64 2.69
N VAL A 26 -3.95 -6.56 4.02
CA VAL A 26 -4.53 -7.53 4.95
C VAL A 26 -6.06 -7.52 4.87
N ALA A 27 -6.69 -6.35 4.96
CA ALA A 27 -8.15 -6.22 4.99
C ALA A 27 -8.85 -6.75 3.71
N ASN A 28 -8.12 -6.83 2.60
CA ASN A 28 -8.63 -7.26 1.31
C ASN A 28 -7.92 -8.50 0.74
N GLY A 29 -6.99 -9.10 1.50
CA GLY A 29 -6.22 -10.26 1.09
C GLY A 29 -5.66 -10.13 -0.33
N TYR A 30 -4.98 -9.03 -0.64
CA TYR A 30 -4.33 -8.81 -1.94
C TYR A 30 -2.92 -8.23 -1.77
N TYR A 31 -2.12 -8.25 -2.83
CA TYR A 31 -0.87 -7.49 -2.87
C TYR A 31 -1.14 -5.99 -3.10
N VAL A 32 -0.34 -5.15 -2.45
CA VAL A 32 -0.26 -3.70 -2.72
C VAL A 32 1.12 -3.34 -3.24
N GLY A 33 1.18 -2.57 -4.33
CA GLY A 33 2.38 -1.89 -4.79
C GLY A 33 2.26 -0.40 -4.51
N ALA A 34 2.89 0.07 -3.44
CA ALA A 34 2.87 1.47 -3.03
C ALA A 34 4.08 2.19 -3.64
N ILE A 35 3.85 3.32 -4.31
CA ILE A 35 4.88 4.04 -5.04
C ILE A 35 4.86 5.48 -4.55
N ASN A 36 5.99 5.98 -4.09
CA ASN A 36 6.15 7.38 -3.70
C ASN A 36 7.45 7.95 -4.28
N ARG A 37 7.38 9.24 -4.59
CA ARG A 37 8.49 10.03 -5.15
C ARG A 37 9.65 10.14 -4.16
N VAL A 38 10.85 10.45 -4.65
CA VAL A 38 12.04 10.77 -3.84
C VAL A 38 12.49 12.22 -4.01
N GLY A 39 13.16 12.76 -2.99
CA GLY A 39 13.90 14.01 -3.07
C GLY A 39 13.06 15.28 -2.91
N HIS A 40 13.57 16.40 -3.40
CA HIS A 40 12.94 17.72 -3.32
C HIS A 40 12.63 18.27 -4.72
N GLU A 41 11.54 19.01 -4.85
CA GLU A 41 11.16 19.65 -6.12
C GLU A 41 11.16 21.17 -6.01
N GLN A 42 12.03 21.81 -6.79
CA GLN A 42 12.06 23.26 -6.92
C GLN A 42 11.11 23.74 -8.03
N PRO A 43 10.50 24.93 -7.92
CA PRO A 43 10.68 25.94 -6.85
C PRO A 43 9.76 25.75 -5.64
N TRP A 44 8.89 24.74 -5.64
CA TRP A 44 7.79 24.64 -4.67
C TRP A 44 8.21 24.10 -3.29
N ASP A 45 9.34 23.37 -3.21
CA ASP A 45 10.04 22.86 -2.01
C ASP A 45 9.13 22.58 -0.80
N ILE A 46 8.07 21.83 -1.05
CA ILE A 46 7.01 21.53 -0.07
C ILE A 46 7.42 20.50 0.98
N GLY A 47 8.69 20.08 0.97
CA GLY A 47 9.25 19.02 1.81
C GLY A 47 9.92 17.91 0.99
N GLU A 48 10.64 17.06 1.70
CA GLU A 48 11.32 15.90 1.10
C GLU A 48 10.32 14.78 0.82
N PHE A 49 10.16 14.37 -0.44
CA PHE A 49 9.51 13.12 -0.78
C PHE A 49 10.39 11.95 -0.34
N TYR A 50 9.82 11.05 0.45
CA TYR A 50 10.57 10.05 1.21
C TYR A 50 10.68 8.69 0.52
N GLY A 51 10.36 8.58 -0.77
CA GLY A 51 10.51 7.34 -1.52
C GLY A 51 9.82 6.18 -0.82
N GLN A 52 10.59 5.16 -0.44
CA GLN A 52 10.07 3.98 0.25
C GLN A 52 8.89 3.38 -0.52
N SER A 53 9.03 3.34 -1.84
CA SER A 53 8.15 2.52 -2.67
C SER A 53 8.35 1.05 -2.26
N TYR A 54 7.30 0.23 -2.29
CA TYR A 54 7.38 -1.17 -1.87
C TYR A 54 6.25 -2.03 -2.43
N PHE A 55 6.43 -3.34 -2.35
CA PHE A 55 5.35 -4.31 -2.43
C PHE A 55 5.04 -4.88 -1.05
N VAL A 56 3.75 -5.01 -0.73
CA VAL A 56 3.26 -5.70 0.45
C VAL A 56 2.36 -6.86 0.02
N ASP A 57 2.50 -7.99 0.71
CA ASP A 57 1.72 -9.20 0.44
C ASP A 57 0.34 -9.20 1.13
N PRO A 58 -0.54 -10.16 0.80
CA PRO A 58 -1.86 -10.30 1.43
C PRO A 58 -1.83 -10.50 2.96
N ARG A 59 -0.67 -10.82 3.55
CA ARG A 59 -0.47 -10.99 5.01
C ARG A 59 0.08 -9.71 5.65
N GLY A 60 0.25 -8.63 4.89
CA GLY A 60 0.80 -7.36 5.37
C GLY A 60 2.32 -7.34 5.47
N GLN A 61 3.01 -8.33 4.91
CA GLN A 61 4.47 -8.40 4.93
C GLN A 61 5.07 -7.61 3.77
N PHE A 62 6.10 -6.80 4.06
CA PHE A 62 6.87 -6.12 3.02
C PHE A 62 7.72 -7.14 2.25
N VAL A 63 7.52 -7.22 0.95
CA VAL A 63 8.19 -8.18 0.05
C VAL A 63 9.46 -7.59 -0.53
N ALA A 64 9.41 -6.33 -0.93
CA ALA A 64 10.54 -5.55 -1.43
C ALA A 64 10.29 -4.07 -1.13
N MET A 65 11.33 -3.31 -0.82
CA MET A 65 11.25 -1.89 -0.51
C MET A 65 12.47 -1.18 -1.06
N GLY A 66 12.23 -0.06 -1.74
CA GLY A 66 13.28 0.80 -2.26
C GLY A 66 13.76 1.83 -1.25
N SER A 67 14.75 2.59 -1.68
CA SER A 67 15.41 3.64 -0.92
C SER A 67 14.44 4.75 -0.51
N ARG A 68 14.80 5.47 0.55
CA ARG A 68 14.07 6.66 1.01
C ARG A 68 14.33 7.88 0.11
N ASP A 69 15.51 7.95 -0.48
CA ASP A 69 16.08 9.19 -1.02
C ASP A 69 16.70 9.03 -2.41
N LYS A 70 16.55 7.87 -3.06
CA LYS A 70 17.18 7.56 -4.35
C LYS A 70 16.19 7.01 -5.35
N ASP A 71 16.36 7.41 -6.60
CA ASP A 71 15.71 6.78 -7.73
C ASP A 71 16.10 5.30 -7.76
N GLU A 72 15.10 4.43 -7.80
CA GLU A 72 15.31 2.98 -7.71
C GLU A 72 14.22 2.22 -8.44
N LEU A 73 14.62 1.14 -9.13
CA LEU A 73 13.70 0.17 -9.71
C LEU A 73 13.51 -0.99 -8.73
N ILE A 74 12.31 -1.15 -8.21
CA ILE A 74 11.95 -2.27 -7.35
C ILE A 74 11.33 -3.37 -8.20
N VAL A 75 11.87 -4.59 -8.08
CA VAL A 75 11.34 -5.79 -8.70
C VAL A 75 11.05 -6.80 -7.60
N ALA A 76 9.88 -7.45 -7.66
CA ALA A 76 9.47 -8.46 -6.70
C ALA A 76 8.71 -9.59 -7.40
N ASP A 77 9.03 -10.83 -7.04
CA ASP A 77 8.27 -12.00 -7.46
C ASP A 77 7.06 -12.18 -6.53
N LEU A 78 5.86 -12.08 -7.09
CA LEU A 78 4.62 -12.16 -6.32
C LEU A 78 3.93 -13.50 -6.60
N ASN A 79 3.86 -14.37 -5.58
CA ASN A 79 3.13 -15.62 -5.68
C ASN A 79 1.62 -15.39 -5.56
N MET A 80 0.89 -15.50 -6.68
CA MET A 80 -0.56 -15.29 -6.70
C MET A 80 -1.35 -16.31 -5.89
N ASP A 81 -0.81 -17.50 -5.62
CA ASP A 81 -1.48 -18.50 -4.78
C ASP A 81 -1.65 -18.01 -3.33
N THR A 82 -0.76 -17.14 -2.86
CA THR A 82 -0.84 -16.50 -1.53
C THR A 82 -2.17 -15.76 -1.34
N ILE A 83 -2.72 -15.14 -2.40
CA ILE A 83 -4.03 -14.47 -2.33
C ILE A 83 -5.11 -15.47 -1.96
N LYS A 84 -5.11 -16.63 -2.62
CA LYS A 84 -6.10 -17.67 -2.40
C LYS A 84 -5.97 -18.23 -0.99
N GLU A 85 -4.75 -18.61 -0.59
CA GLU A 85 -4.48 -19.13 0.77
C GLU A 85 -4.99 -18.19 1.87
N VAL A 86 -4.69 -16.89 1.73
CA VAL A 86 -5.07 -15.90 2.75
C VAL A 86 -6.58 -15.67 2.78
N ARG A 87 -7.25 -15.61 1.63
CA ARG A 87 -8.72 -15.46 1.56
C ARG A 87 -9.46 -16.72 2.02
N ASP A 88 -8.86 -17.89 1.82
CA ASP A 88 -9.38 -19.16 2.31
C ASP A 88 -9.29 -19.24 3.85
N LEU A 89 -8.20 -18.73 4.43
CA LEU A 89 -7.98 -18.68 5.88
C LEU A 89 -8.80 -17.57 6.57
N TRP A 90 -8.81 -16.36 6.02
CA TRP A 90 -9.54 -15.20 6.53
C TRP A 90 -10.67 -14.81 5.58
N GLN A 91 -11.86 -15.31 5.90
CA GLN A 91 -13.05 -15.25 5.07
C GLN A 91 -13.75 -13.87 5.10
N PHE A 92 -12.99 -12.78 5.13
CA PHE A 92 -13.54 -11.42 5.21
C PHE A 92 -14.53 -11.12 4.09
N TYR A 93 -14.28 -11.58 2.86
CA TYR A 93 -15.21 -11.36 1.75
C TYR A 93 -16.55 -12.09 1.93
N ARG A 94 -16.54 -13.29 2.51
CA ARG A 94 -17.75 -14.05 2.82
C ARG A 94 -18.54 -13.37 3.93
N ASP A 95 -17.85 -12.84 4.94
CA ASP A 95 -18.45 -12.28 6.15
C ASP A 95 -18.80 -10.79 6.04
N ARG A 96 -18.40 -10.12 4.95
CA ARG A 96 -18.82 -8.74 4.64
C ARG A 96 -20.36 -8.67 4.57
N ARG A 97 -20.90 -7.52 4.97
CA ARG A 97 -22.34 -7.21 4.91
C ARG A 97 -22.59 -6.00 4.00
N PRO A 98 -22.49 -6.17 2.66
CA PRO A 98 -22.70 -5.07 1.72
C PRO A 98 -24.05 -4.38 1.91
N ASP A 99 -25.08 -5.14 2.31
CA ASP A 99 -26.43 -4.67 2.62
C ASP A 99 -26.50 -3.69 3.79
N MET A 100 -25.46 -3.61 4.62
CA MET A 100 -25.37 -2.68 5.75
C MET A 100 -24.50 -1.45 5.44
N TYR A 101 -23.97 -1.32 4.22
CA TYR A 101 -23.02 -0.28 3.84
C TYR A 101 -23.64 0.83 2.99
N ASP A 102 -24.95 0.79 2.73
CA ASP A 102 -25.63 1.78 1.89
C ASP A 102 -25.43 3.21 2.41
N GLU A 103 -25.50 3.44 3.74
CA GLU A 103 -25.25 4.75 4.35
C GLU A 103 -23.82 5.29 4.09
N LEU A 104 -22.83 4.43 3.82
CA LEU A 104 -21.45 4.86 3.53
C LEU A 104 -21.29 5.50 2.14
N ILE A 105 -22.26 5.30 1.25
CA ILE A 105 -22.22 5.77 -0.13
C ILE A 105 -23.30 6.82 -0.46
N GLU A 106 -24.12 7.20 0.51
CA GLU A 106 -25.08 8.30 0.38
C GLU A 106 -24.36 9.66 0.56
N PHE A 107 -24.61 10.60 -0.36
CA PHE A 107 -24.02 11.94 -0.41
C PHE A 107 -25.06 13.03 -0.13
#